data_AF-A0A0D8XXK5-F1
#
_entry.id   AF-A0A0D8XXK5-F1
#
_cell.length_a   1.000
_cell.length_b   1.000
_cell.length_c   1.000
_cell.angle_alpha   90.00
_cell.angle_beta   90.00
_cell.angle_gamma   90.00
#
_symmetry.space_group_name_H-M   'P 1'
#
loop_
_entity.id
_entity.type
_entity.pdbx_description
1 polymer ?
#
loop_
_entity_poly.entity_id
_entity_poly.type
_entity_poly.pdbx_seq_one_letter_code
_entity_poly.pdbx_strand_id
1 'polypeptide(L)'
;MFPHLTFRSIQNAFYQLCLALDIDPSDSINVYRKLLHADCIADLGPCGLRTAIECALLGSRVVLVEQRDRFSRNNVLHLWEFVIHDLKSLGAKIFYPKFCTGSIEHISIRQLQCILLKVALCFGVQIYDSVSFVQILFPKKVDDNVIGFRACLEPNGHILSEYDIDVIIGADGKRNTLPGD
;
A
#
# COMPACT_ATOMS: atom_id res chain seq x y z
N MET A 1 -3.17 25.00 -8.17
CA MET A 1 -4.25 24.19 -7.55
C MET A 1 -4.38 22.95 -8.42
N PHE A 2 -3.77 21.82 -8.04
CA PHE A 2 -3.82 20.60 -8.88
C PHE A 2 -5.23 20.01 -8.78
N PRO A 3 -6.00 19.97 -9.88
CA PRO A 3 -7.33 19.39 -9.87
C PRO A 3 -7.18 17.87 -9.70
N HIS A 4 -7.89 17.31 -8.72
CA HIS A 4 -8.17 15.88 -8.54
C HIS A 4 -7.00 14.91 -8.83
N LEU A 5 -5.97 14.91 -7.98
CA LEU A 5 -5.06 13.76 -7.88
C LEU A 5 -5.87 12.54 -7.40
N THR A 6 -6.32 11.73 -8.35
CA THR A 6 -6.90 10.42 -8.09
C THR A 6 -5.77 9.43 -7.85
N PHE A 7 -6.08 8.33 -7.18
CA PHE A 7 -5.14 7.25 -6.97
C PHE A 7 -4.51 6.80 -8.30
N ARG A 8 -5.38 6.60 -9.29
CA ARG A 8 -5.01 6.19 -10.64
C ARG A 8 -4.14 7.20 -11.38
N SER A 9 -4.28 8.51 -11.14
CA SER A 9 -3.42 9.49 -11.81
C SER A 9 -1.98 9.47 -11.26
N ILE A 10 -1.82 9.26 -9.95
CA ILE A 10 -0.50 9.09 -9.34
C ILE A 10 0.18 7.82 -9.86
N GLN A 11 -0.56 6.70 -9.87
CA GLN A 11 -0.04 5.45 -10.39
C GLN A 11 0.32 5.54 -11.87
N ASN A 12 -0.58 6.05 -12.72
CA ASN A 12 -0.31 6.18 -14.14
C ASN A 12 0.93 7.04 -14.40
N ALA A 13 1.08 8.16 -13.70
CA ALA A 13 2.28 8.99 -13.82
C ALA A 13 3.56 8.23 -13.42
N PHE A 14 3.50 7.44 -12.35
CA PHE A 14 4.61 6.60 -11.92
C PHE A 14 4.93 5.50 -12.95
N TYR A 15 3.93 4.78 -13.46
CA TYR A 15 4.12 3.75 -14.48
C TYR A 15 4.72 4.31 -15.77
N GLN A 16 4.26 5.48 -16.23
CA GLN A 16 4.86 6.14 -17.39
C GLN A 16 6.32 6.52 -17.15
N LEU A 17 6.68 6.94 -15.93
CA LEU A 17 8.06 7.20 -15.55
C LEU A 17 8.90 5.92 -15.55
N CYS A 18 8.39 4.83 -14.97
CA CYS A 18 9.06 3.52 -14.98
C CYS A 18 9.32 3.03 -16.41
N LEU A 19 8.31 3.11 -17.29
CA LEU A 19 8.44 2.78 -18.71
C LEU A 19 9.50 3.64 -19.41
N ALA A 20 9.53 4.95 -19.13
CA ALA A 20 10.51 5.86 -19.72
C ALA A 20 11.95 5.60 -19.24
N LEU A 21 12.11 4.97 -18.07
CA LEU A 21 13.40 4.65 -17.47
C LEU A 21 13.82 3.18 -17.65
N ASP A 22 13.00 2.38 -18.35
CA ASP A 22 13.19 0.92 -18.49
C ASP A 22 13.30 0.19 -17.13
N ILE A 23 12.48 0.62 -16.17
CA ILE A 23 12.40 0.05 -14.83
C ILE A 23 11.11 -0.76 -14.73
N ASP A 24 11.20 -2.02 -14.29
CA ASP A 24 10.02 -2.80 -13.91
C ASP A 24 9.51 -2.29 -12.54
N PRO A 25 8.29 -1.71 -12.46
CA PRO A 25 7.72 -1.20 -11.20
C PRO A 25 7.41 -2.31 -10.18
N SER A 26 7.36 -3.57 -10.63
CA SER A 26 7.11 -4.74 -9.78
C SER A 26 8.39 -5.42 -9.31
N ASP A 27 9.55 -5.03 -9.84
CA ASP A 27 10.86 -5.53 -9.44
C ASP A 27 11.36 -4.81 -8.18
N SER A 28 10.84 -5.22 -7.03
CA SER A 28 11.35 -4.80 -5.71
C SER A 28 12.68 -5.46 -5.32
N ILE A 29 13.28 -6.31 -6.17
CA ILE A 29 14.34 -7.26 -5.79
C ILE A 29 15.76 -6.67 -5.81
N ASN A 30 15.94 -5.38 -6.08
CA ASN A 30 17.29 -4.81 -6.23
C ASN A 30 18.04 -4.46 -4.92
N VAL A 31 17.51 -4.77 -3.73
CA VAL A 31 18.24 -4.48 -2.46
C VAL A 31 18.31 -5.65 -1.45
N TYR A 32 17.28 -6.49 -1.30
CA TYR A 32 17.19 -7.46 -0.19
C TYR A 32 16.93 -8.92 -0.61
N ARG A 33 17.74 -9.44 -1.55
CA ARG A 33 17.67 -10.77 -2.19
C ARG A 33 17.60 -12.02 -1.28
N LYS A 34 17.59 -11.88 0.05
CA LYS A 34 17.73 -12.99 1.02
C LYS A 34 16.61 -13.10 2.06
N LEU A 35 15.58 -12.27 1.99
CA LEU A 35 14.47 -12.34 2.93
C LEU A 35 13.30 -13.07 2.28
N LEU A 36 12.66 -13.97 3.05
CA LEU A 36 11.59 -14.85 2.63
C LEU A 36 10.55 -14.09 1.79
N HIS A 37 10.16 -14.67 0.65
CA HIS A 37 9.01 -14.21 -0.12
C HIS A 37 7.78 -14.34 0.77
N ALA A 38 7.42 -13.26 1.45
CA ALA A 38 6.17 -13.14 2.16
C ALA A 38 5.28 -12.21 1.34
N ASP A 39 4.21 -12.77 0.77
CA ASP A 39 3.18 -11.98 0.10
C ASP A 39 2.27 -11.37 1.18
N CYS A 40 2.26 -10.05 1.27
CA CYS A 40 1.50 -9.29 2.26
C CYS A 40 0.35 -8.52 1.59
N ILE A 41 -0.88 -8.64 2.10
CA ILE A 41 -2.02 -7.78 1.71
C ILE A 41 -2.29 -6.74 2.81
N ALA A 42 -2.36 -5.46 2.44
CA ALA A 42 -2.74 -4.34 3.31
C ALA A 42 -3.71 -3.37 2.62
N ASP A 43 -4.30 -2.43 3.38
CA ASP A 43 -5.22 -1.37 2.90
C ASP A 43 -4.54 0.01 2.76
N LEU A 44 -5.13 0.97 2.02
CA LEU A 44 -4.47 2.26 1.72
C LEU A 44 -4.76 3.35 2.76
N GLY A 45 -5.12 2.96 3.98
CA GLY A 45 -5.04 3.86 5.12
C GLY A 45 -3.61 4.37 5.33
N PRO A 46 -3.40 5.51 6.02
CA PRO A 46 -2.06 5.96 6.38
C PRO A 46 -1.24 4.86 7.06
N CYS A 47 -1.84 4.09 7.96
CA CYS A 47 -1.18 2.99 8.65
C CYS A 47 -0.84 1.83 7.69
N GLY A 48 -1.78 1.39 6.85
CA GLY A 48 -1.53 0.28 5.93
C GLY A 48 -0.48 0.61 4.86
N LEU A 49 -0.49 1.84 4.32
CA LEU A 49 0.59 2.32 3.45
C LEU A 49 1.94 2.35 4.17
N ARG A 50 1.97 2.81 5.43
CA ARG A 50 3.21 2.86 6.21
C ARG A 50 3.76 1.47 6.50
N THR A 51 2.88 0.51 6.83
CA THR A 51 3.25 -0.88 7.03
C THR A 51 3.77 -1.51 5.73
N ALA A 52 3.10 -1.26 4.61
CA ALA A 52 3.52 -1.75 3.30
C ALA A 52 4.94 -1.28 2.92
N ILE A 53 5.27 -0.02 3.23
CA ILE A 53 6.63 0.51 3.03
C ILE A 53 7.66 -0.24 3.88
N GLU A 54 7.39 -0.52 5.16
CA GLU A 54 8.31 -1.32 5.98
C GLU A 54 8.46 -2.74 5.45
N CYS A 55 7.36 -3.41 5.10
CA CYS A 55 7.40 -4.77 4.55
C CYS A 55 8.23 -4.80 3.26
N ALA A 56 8.07 -3.81 2.37
CA ALA A 56 8.87 -3.70 1.15
C ALA A 56 10.36 -3.44 1.47
N LEU A 57 10.67 -2.60 2.45
CA LEU A 57 12.04 -2.37 2.93
C LEU A 57 12.67 -3.62 3.56
N LEU A 58 11.86 -4.53 4.12
CA LEU A 58 12.28 -5.85 4.59
C LEU A 58 12.41 -6.88 3.46
N GLY A 59 12.21 -6.50 2.19
CA GLY A 59 12.35 -7.40 1.04
C GLY A 59 11.14 -8.29 0.77
N SER A 60 10.02 -8.07 1.45
CA SER A 60 8.77 -8.78 1.16
C SER A 60 8.15 -8.29 -0.15
N ARG A 61 7.45 -9.18 -0.85
CA ARG A 61 6.59 -8.78 -1.96
C ARG A 61 5.27 -8.27 -1.37
N VAL A 62 5.00 -7.00 -1.57
CA VAL A 62 3.83 -6.36 -0.93
C VAL A 62 2.80 -6.04 -2.00
N VAL A 63 1.59 -6.54 -1.77
CA VAL A 63 0.40 -6.24 -2.55
C VAL A 63 -0.56 -5.47 -1.66
N LEU A 64 -1.23 -4.47 -2.20
CA LEU A 64 -2.03 -3.58 -1.40
C LEU A 64 -3.35 -3.33 -2.15
N VAL A 65 -4.48 -3.57 -1.49
CA VAL A 65 -5.82 -3.48 -2.08
C VAL A 65 -6.61 -2.32 -1.46
N GLU A 66 -7.25 -1.48 -2.28
CA GLU A 66 -8.20 -0.45 -1.83
C GLU A 66 -9.56 -0.76 -2.40
N GLN A 67 -10.59 -0.68 -1.57
CA GLN A 67 -11.96 -0.63 -2.08
C GLN A 67 -12.23 0.69 -2.83
N ARG A 68 -11.59 1.80 -2.46
CA ARG A 68 -11.86 3.13 -3.02
C ARG A 68 -10.92 3.48 -4.18
N ASP A 69 -11.37 4.34 -5.08
CA ASP A 69 -10.56 4.86 -6.20
C ASP A 69 -9.87 6.21 -5.88
N ARG A 70 -10.13 6.78 -4.70
CA ARG A 70 -9.65 8.11 -4.31
C ARG A 70 -9.55 8.32 -2.81
N PHE A 71 -8.59 9.15 -2.42
CA PHE A 71 -8.52 9.72 -1.08
C PHE A 71 -9.43 10.94 -0.96
N SER A 72 -10.48 10.85 -0.13
CA SER A 72 -11.50 11.89 0.03
C SER A 72 -11.46 12.62 1.37
N ARG A 73 -10.77 12.08 2.37
CA ARG A 73 -10.79 12.58 3.76
C ARG A 73 -9.92 13.82 3.93
N ASN A 74 -10.55 14.96 4.24
CA ASN A 74 -9.87 16.23 4.50
C ASN A 74 -9.62 16.51 5.99
N ASN A 75 -10.07 15.62 6.89
CA ASN A 75 -9.79 15.73 8.32
C ASN A 75 -8.28 15.86 8.56
N VAL A 76 -7.92 16.63 9.58
CA VAL A 76 -6.53 16.93 9.93
C VAL A 76 -6.11 16.06 11.11
N LEU A 77 -4.95 15.43 10.99
CA LEU A 77 -4.28 14.68 12.04
C LEU A 77 -3.18 15.55 12.63
N HIS A 78 -3.10 15.56 13.96
CA HIS A 78 -1.90 16.01 14.67
C HIS A 78 -0.80 14.94 14.54
N LEU A 79 0.43 15.38 14.38
CA LEU A 79 1.61 14.54 14.21
C LEU A 79 2.55 14.72 15.39
N TRP A 80 2.91 13.60 16.02
CA TRP A 80 3.97 13.58 17.01
C TRP A 80 5.34 13.78 16.36
N GLU A 81 6.31 14.30 17.11
CA GLU A 81 7.62 14.67 16.58
C GLU A 81 8.34 13.52 15.87
N PHE A 82 8.30 12.31 16.42
CA PHE A 82 8.92 11.16 15.78
C PHE A 82 8.23 10.78 14.45
N VAL A 83 6.91 10.99 14.33
CA VAL A 83 6.17 10.75 13.07
C VAL A 83 6.58 11.79 12.03
N ILE A 84 6.78 13.05 12.44
CA ILE A 84 7.31 14.08 11.56
C ILE A 84 8.72 13.71 11.08
N HIS A 85 9.58 13.20 11.97
CA HIS A 85 10.92 12.74 11.62
C HIS A 85 10.89 11.56 10.64
N ASP A 86 10.07 10.54 10.92
CA ASP A 86 9.86 9.36 10.06
C ASP A 86 9.38 9.76 8.65
N LEU A 87 8.37 10.62 8.56
CA LEU A 87 7.88 11.08 7.25
C LEU A 87 8.93 11.92 6.51
N LYS A 88 9.74 12.70 7.23
CA LYS A 88 10.86 13.45 6.62
C LYS A 88 11.94 12.50 6.09
N SER A 89 12.31 11.44 6.80
CA SER A 89 13.30 10.47 6.33
C SER A 89 12.81 9.67 5.12
N LEU A 90 11.51 9.43 5.02
CA LEU A 90 10.85 8.88 3.81
C LEU A 90 10.72 9.90 2.65
N GLY A 91 11.24 11.12 2.80
CA GLY A 91 11.24 12.11 1.74
C GLY A 91 9.94 12.90 1.58
N ALA A 92 9.09 13.00 2.60
CA ALA A 92 7.80 13.70 2.52
C ALA A 92 7.89 15.13 1.95
N LYS A 93 8.98 15.86 2.21
CA LYS A 93 9.21 17.22 1.68
C LYS A 93 9.42 17.27 0.16
N ILE A 94 9.85 16.17 -0.47
CA ILE A 94 9.98 16.06 -1.93
C ILE A 94 8.57 16.09 -2.54
N PHE A 95 7.65 15.32 -1.98
CA PHE A 95 6.28 15.19 -2.50
C PHE A 95 5.33 16.29 -2.03
N TYR A 96 5.60 16.87 -0.86
CA TYR A 96 4.83 17.96 -0.28
C TYR A 96 5.76 18.96 0.40
N PRO A 97 6.29 19.97 -0.34
CA PRO A 97 7.27 20.93 0.21
C PRO A 97 6.80 21.74 1.42
N LYS A 98 5.48 21.84 1.63
CA LYS A 98 4.87 22.50 2.79
C LYS A 98 4.81 21.59 4.04
N PHE A 99 5.27 20.35 3.94
CA PHE A 99 5.22 19.38 5.03
C PHE A 99 6.00 19.88 6.25
N CYS A 100 5.27 20.15 7.34
CA CYS A 100 5.81 20.56 8.62
C CYS A 100 6.87 21.67 8.53
N THR A 101 6.57 22.72 7.76
CA THR A 101 7.39 23.94 7.67
C THR A 101 7.08 24.86 8.85
N GLY A 102 8.12 25.32 9.56
CA GLY A 102 7.96 26.10 10.79
C GLY A 102 7.39 25.25 11.93
N SER A 103 6.39 25.77 12.64
CA SER A 103 5.72 25.11 13.77
C SER A 103 4.50 24.27 13.36
N ILE A 104 4.37 23.92 12.07
CA ILE A 104 3.26 23.09 11.59
C ILE A 104 3.51 21.63 11.97
N GLU A 105 2.63 21.07 12.80
CA GLU A 105 2.69 19.69 13.30
C GLU A 105 1.42 18.89 12.94
N HIS A 106 0.78 19.24 11.83
CA HIS A 106 -0.46 18.59 11.41
C HIS A 106 -0.55 18.44 9.89
N ILE A 107 -1.34 17.47 9.44
CA ILE A 107 -1.54 17.16 8.02
C ILE A 107 -2.95 16.62 7.79
N SER A 108 -3.56 16.90 6.63
CA SER A 108 -4.82 16.24 6.27
C SER A 108 -4.60 14.78 5.88
N ILE A 109 -5.54 13.90 6.23
CA ILE A 109 -5.46 12.46 5.96
C ILE A 109 -5.15 12.20 4.49
N ARG A 110 -5.87 12.86 3.57
CA ARG A 110 -5.63 12.73 2.13
C ARG A 110 -4.20 13.10 1.73
N GLN A 111 -3.63 14.17 2.28
CA GLN A 111 -2.26 14.57 1.91
C GLN A 111 -1.24 13.55 2.41
N LEU A 112 -1.42 13.04 3.63
CA LEU A 112 -0.57 11.98 4.17
C LEU A 112 -0.64 10.71 3.32
N GLN A 113 -1.85 10.29 2.94
CA GLN A 113 -2.06 9.15 2.05
C GLN A 113 -1.39 9.34 0.68
N CYS A 114 -1.49 10.53 0.08
CA CYS A 114 -0.81 10.84 -1.19
C CYS A 114 0.72 10.78 -1.08
N ILE A 115 1.30 11.23 0.03
CA ILE A 115 2.75 11.15 0.26
C ILE A 115 3.17 9.69 0.37
N LEU A 116 2.53 8.93 1.27
CA LEU A 116 2.86 7.53 1.52
C LEU A 116 2.62 6.65 0.29
N LEU A 117 1.59 6.94 -0.52
CA LEU A 117 1.36 6.25 -1.78
C LEU A 117 2.54 6.38 -2.74
N LYS A 118 3.07 7.60 -2.93
CA LYS A 118 4.21 7.83 -3.81
C LYS A 118 5.45 7.10 -3.29
N VAL A 119 5.68 7.14 -1.98
CA VAL A 119 6.78 6.43 -1.32
C VAL A 119 6.64 4.92 -1.52
N ALA A 120 5.46 4.36 -1.31
CA ALA A 120 5.19 2.93 -1.49
C ALA A 120 5.44 2.48 -2.94
N LEU A 121 4.99 3.25 -3.93
CA LEU A 121 5.27 2.97 -5.34
C LEU A 121 6.78 3.00 -5.64
N CYS A 122 7.52 3.97 -5.09
CA CYS A 122 8.99 4.02 -5.23
C CYS A 122 9.70 2.80 -4.64
N PHE A 123 9.12 2.11 -3.66
CA PHE A 123 9.66 0.89 -3.07
C PHE A 123 9.11 -0.40 -3.71
N GLY A 124 8.38 -0.31 -4.83
CA GLY A 124 7.89 -1.47 -5.57
C GLY A 124 6.67 -2.15 -4.94
N VAL A 125 5.94 -1.46 -4.06
CA VAL A 125 4.66 -1.96 -3.55
C VAL A 125 3.65 -2.00 -4.70
N GLN A 126 3.03 -3.16 -4.93
CA GLN A 126 2.00 -3.35 -5.95
C GLN A 126 0.66 -2.94 -5.37
N ILE A 127 -0.06 -2.02 -6.03
CA ILE A 127 -1.28 -1.44 -5.46
C ILE A 127 -2.44 -1.52 -6.45
N TYR A 128 -3.58 -2.01 -5.96
CA TYR A 128 -4.80 -2.25 -6.73
C TYR A 128 -5.97 -1.51 -6.06
N ASP A 129 -6.59 -0.55 -6.75
CA ASP A 129 -7.77 0.15 -6.27
C ASP A 129 -9.07 -0.46 -6.80
N SER A 130 -10.19 -0.01 -6.23
CA SER A 130 -11.53 -0.53 -6.56
C SER A 130 -11.65 -2.06 -6.35
N VAL A 131 -10.82 -2.63 -5.48
CA VAL A 131 -10.81 -4.05 -5.09
C VAL A 131 -11.10 -4.15 -3.60
N SER A 132 -12.18 -4.84 -3.25
CA SER A 132 -12.57 -5.04 -1.85
C SER A 132 -12.09 -6.42 -1.38
N PHE A 133 -11.38 -6.46 -0.27
CA PHE A 133 -11.17 -7.71 0.46
C PHE A 133 -12.48 -8.13 1.15
N VAL A 134 -12.90 -9.37 0.92
CA VAL A 134 -14.11 -9.94 1.53
C VAL A 134 -13.74 -10.83 2.70
N GLN A 135 -12.91 -11.85 2.44
CA GLN A 135 -12.51 -12.83 3.45
C GLN A 135 -11.26 -13.58 3.03
N ILE A 136 -10.61 -14.22 4.00
CA ILE A 136 -9.53 -15.18 3.74
C ILE A 136 -10.13 -16.53 3.34
N LEU A 137 -9.52 -17.18 2.35
CA LEU A 137 -9.80 -18.54 1.94
C LEU A 137 -8.70 -19.42 2.51
N PHE A 138 -9.11 -20.36 3.37
CA PHE A 138 -8.18 -21.30 3.99
C PHE A 138 -7.61 -22.29 2.96
N PRO A 139 -6.38 -22.79 3.19
CA PRO A 139 -5.75 -23.79 2.35
C PRO A 139 -6.65 -25.00 2.12
N LYS A 140 -6.68 -25.51 0.89
CA LYS A 140 -7.43 -26.73 0.52
C LYS A 140 -6.53 -27.68 -0.26
N LYS A 141 -6.69 -28.97 -0.01
CA LYS A 141 -6.05 -30.01 -0.81
C LYS A 141 -6.97 -30.37 -1.98
N VAL A 142 -6.48 -30.22 -3.21
CA VAL A 142 -7.20 -30.55 -4.46
C VAL A 142 -6.26 -31.40 -5.31
N ASP A 143 -6.69 -32.62 -5.65
CA ASP A 143 -5.98 -33.54 -6.56
C ASP A 143 -4.46 -33.62 -6.30
N ASP A 144 -4.10 -33.91 -5.04
CA ASP A 144 -2.72 -33.97 -4.49
C ASP A 144 -1.92 -32.67 -4.41
N ASN A 145 -2.41 -31.55 -4.92
CA ASN A 145 -1.83 -30.22 -4.69
C ASN A 145 -2.44 -29.54 -3.46
N VAL A 146 -1.61 -28.83 -2.69
CA VAL A 146 -2.04 -27.95 -1.59
C VAL A 146 -2.10 -26.53 -2.12
N ILE A 147 -3.31 -25.97 -2.12
CA ILE A 147 -3.52 -24.54 -2.39
C ILE A 147 -3.29 -23.78 -1.08
N GLY A 148 -2.47 -22.72 -1.10
CA GLY A 148 -2.18 -21.88 0.06
C GLY A 148 -3.36 -21.04 0.56
N PHE A 149 -3.11 -20.13 1.50
CA PHE A 149 -4.13 -19.15 1.87
C PHE A 149 -4.36 -18.20 0.69
N ARG A 150 -5.60 -17.83 0.42
CA ARG A 150 -5.94 -16.88 -0.64
C ARG A 150 -6.90 -15.82 -0.15
N ALA A 151 -7.04 -14.73 -0.90
CA ALA A 151 -8.02 -13.70 -0.62
C ALA A 151 -9.26 -13.89 -1.52
N CYS A 152 -10.44 -13.85 -0.92
CA CYS A 152 -11.68 -13.61 -1.64
C CYS A 152 -11.83 -12.10 -1.85
N LEU A 153 -11.89 -11.69 -3.11
CA LEU A 153 -11.87 -10.29 -3.53
C LEU A 153 -13.08 -9.98 -4.41
N GLU A 154 -13.56 -8.74 -4.32
CA GLU A 154 -14.53 -8.17 -5.25
C GLU A 154 -13.86 -7.06 -6.08
N PRO A 155 -14.03 -7.03 -7.42
CA PRO A 155 -14.89 -7.91 -8.21
C PRO A 155 -14.35 -9.35 -8.33
N ASN A 156 -15.27 -10.31 -8.40
CA ASN A 156 -14.94 -11.72 -8.63
C ASN A 156 -14.08 -11.92 -9.89
N GLY A 157 -13.09 -12.82 -9.79
CA GLY A 157 -12.15 -13.10 -10.89
C GLY A 157 -10.97 -12.13 -10.98
N HIS A 158 -10.76 -11.27 -9.97
CA HIS A 158 -9.55 -10.45 -9.90
C HIS A 158 -8.27 -11.32 -9.88
N ILE A 159 -7.20 -10.86 -10.53
CA ILE A 159 -5.94 -11.62 -10.68
C ILE A 159 -5.30 -12.03 -9.35
N LEU A 160 -5.56 -11.26 -8.29
CA LEU A 160 -5.04 -11.53 -6.95
C LEU A 160 -5.80 -12.65 -6.22
N SER A 161 -6.95 -13.09 -6.73
CA SER A 161 -7.71 -14.18 -6.11
C SER A 161 -7.01 -15.55 -6.24
N GLU A 162 -6.03 -15.66 -7.14
CA GLU A 162 -5.22 -16.87 -7.34
C GLU A 162 -3.87 -16.81 -6.63
N TYR A 163 -3.54 -15.70 -5.97
CA TYR A 163 -2.27 -15.54 -5.26
C TYR A 163 -2.31 -16.30 -3.95
N ASP A 164 -1.27 -17.09 -3.70
CA ASP A 164 -1.03 -17.68 -2.40
C ASP A 164 -0.42 -16.61 -1.48
N ILE A 165 -0.95 -16.52 -0.26
CA ILE A 165 -0.66 -15.45 0.69
C ILE A 165 -0.08 -16.05 1.96
N ASP A 166 1.08 -15.57 2.39
CA ASP A 166 1.68 -16.00 3.65
C ASP A 166 1.27 -15.10 4.82
N VAL A 167 1.04 -13.81 4.54
CA VAL A 167 0.74 -12.79 5.57
C VAL A 167 -0.41 -11.89 5.11
N ILE A 168 -1.40 -11.66 5.98
CA ILE A 168 -2.43 -10.64 5.75
C ILE A 168 -2.38 -9.64 6.89
N ILE A 169 -2.39 -8.35 6.54
CA ILE A 169 -2.39 -7.24 7.49
C ILE A 169 -3.69 -6.45 7.30
N GLY A 170 -4.64 -6.62 8.22
CA GLY A 170 -5.86 -5.82 8.25
C GLY A 170 -5.58 -4.40 8.74
N ALA A 171 -5.69 -3.40 7.85
CA ALA A 171 -5.47 -1.99 8.17
C ALA A 171 -6.68 -1.09 7.81
N ASP A 172 -7.85 -1.69 7.56
CA ASP A 172 -9.08 -1.02 7.11
C ASP A 172 -9.83 -0.26 8.23
N GLY A 173 -9.23 -0.14 9.42
CA GLY A 173 -9.81 0.55 10.56
C GLY A 173 -11.05 -0.16 11.11
N LYS A 174 -11.97 0.62 11.71
CA LYS A 174 -13.00 0.08 12.62
C LYS A 174 -14.06 -0.82 11.95
N ARG A 175 -14.23 -0.77 10.63
CA ARG A 175 -15.40 -1.41 9.97
C ARG A 175 -15.15 -2.84 9.53
N ASN A 176 -13.91 -3.19 9.20
CA ASN A 176 -13.57 -4.50 8.66
C ASN A 176 -12.44 -5.08 9.51
N THR A 177 -12.77 -6.11 10.29
CA THR A 177 -11.80 -6.90 11.05
C THR A 177 -11.71 -8.26 10.42
N LEU A 178 -10.50 -8.75 10.20
CA LEU A 178 -10.31 -10.17 9.94
C LEU A 178 -10.93 -10.96 11.09
N PRO A 179 -11.72 -12.01 10.81
CA PRO A 179 -12.24 -12.87 11.86
C PRO A 179 -11.06 -13.43 12.65
N GLY A 180 -11.11 -13.29 13.97
CA GLY A 180 -10.20 -13.97 14.89
C GLY A 180 -10.77 -15.33 15.27
N ASP A 181 -9.90 -16.31 15.44
CA ASP A 181 -10.25 -17.61 16.04
C ASP A 181 -10.48 -17.49 17.56
#